data_AF-A0AAE0PKW9-F1
#
_entry.id   AF-A0AAE0PKW9-F1
#
_cell.length_a   1.000
_cell.length_b   1.000
_cell.length_c   1.000
_cell.angle_alpha   90.00
_cell.angle_beta   90.00
_cell.angle_gamma   90.00
#
_symmetry.space_group_name_H-M   'P 1'
#
loop_
_entity.id
_entity.type
_entity.pdbx_description
1 polymer ?
#
loop_
_entity_poly.entity_id
_entity_poly.type
_entity_poly.pdbx_seq_one_letter_code
_entity_poly.pdbx_strand_id
1 'polypeptide(L)'
;MSYTLHLRLINDTSDSLSLVEQTCWWGKSTRWSQIDSTGVYVLSMANSGSSGMLRFQTSRGDFFAVAVGVHNYKRWCDVLVDTADDAPLTKLHPKYYDEKDAKYQALWAQASEFEAKAKSGKTVRVKFYHAEGNVLRATVEYV
;
A
#
# COMPACT_ATOMS: atom_id res chain seq x y z
N MET A 1 3.54 -17.52 10.85
CA MET A 1 2.40 -17.87 9.98
C MET A 1 2.41 -16.88 8.83
N SER A 2 2.41 -17.38 7.59
CA SER A 2 2.53 -16.53 6.40
C SER A 2 1.22 -15.87 6.01
N TYR A 3 1.34 -14.74 5.33
CA TYR A 3 0.25 -14.00 4.74
C TYR A 3 0.58 -13.69 3.28
N THR A 4 -0.44 -13.73 2.44
CA THR A 4 -0.38 -13.29 1.05
C THR A 4 -1.45 -12.25 0.85
N LEU A 5 -1.09 -11.09 0.29
CA LEU A 5 -2.03 -10.01 -0.01
C LEU A 5 -2.04 -9.77 -1.52
N HIS A 6 -3.21 -9.93 -2.12
CA HIS A 6 -3.48 -9.59 -3.51
C HIS A 6 -4.05 -8.18 -3.60
N LEU A 7 -3.34 -7.28 -4.27
CA LEU A 7 -3.70 -5.88 -4.40
C LEU A 7 -4.01 -5.58 -5.87
N ARG A 8 -5.28 -5.39 -6.19
CA ARG A 8 -5.73 -5.06 -7.55
C ARG A 8 -5.79 -3.55 -7.74
N LEU A 9 -5.13 -3.03 -8.76
CA LEU A 9 -5.25 -1.62 -9.14
C LEU A 9 -6.50 -1.42 -10.00
N ILE A 10 -7.35 -0.48 -9.61
CA ILE A 10 -8.53 -0.03 -10.33
C ILE A 10 -8.33 1.46 -10.58
N ASN A 11 -8.40 1.86 -11.85
CA ASN A 11 -8.23 3.23 -12.27
C ASN A 11 -9.41 3.62 -13.16
N ASP A 12 -10.34 4.39 -12.61
CA ASP A 12 -11.54 4.85 -13.30
C ASP A 12 -11.35 6.25 -13.90
N THR A 13 -10.09 6.65 -14.14
CA THR A 13 -9.72 7.95 -14.68
C THR A 13 -9.07 7.82 -16.05
N SER A 14 -8.90 8.95 -16.73
CA SER A 14 -8.14 9.02 -17.99
C SER A 14 -6.61 8.96 -17.80
N ASP A 15 -6.12 9.02 -16.57
CA ASP A 15 -4.69 9.13 -16.31
C ASP A 15 -4.02 7.75 -16.35
N SER A 16 -2.82 7.63 -16.90
CA SER A 16 -2.05 6.38 -16.79
C SER A 16 -1.34 6.32 -15.44
N LEU A 17 -1.30 5.16 -14.81
CA LEU A 17 -0.60 4.94 -13.55
C LEU A 17 0.61 4.03 -13.75
N SER A 18 1.80 4.54 -13.42
CA SER A 18 3.06 3.82 -13.51
C SER A 18 3.59 3.52 -12.13
N LEU A 19 3.87 2.25 -11.81
CA LEU A 19 4.59 1.90 -10.59
C LEU A 19 6.04 2.38 -10.71
N VAL A 20 6.47 3.27 -9.81
CA VAL A 20 7.82 3.87 -9.83
C VAL A 20 8.71 3.43 -8.66
N GLU A 21 8.12 2.93 -7.57
CA GLU A 21 8.87 2.47 -6.41
C GLU A 21 8.09 1.40 -5.65
N GLN A 22 8.81 0.45 -5.06
CA GLN A 22 8.24 -0.53 -4.13
C GLN A 22 9.22 -0.82 -3.00
N THR A 23 8.69 -1.05 -1.79
CA THR A 23 9.48 -1.44 -0.63
C THR A 23 8.83 -2.58 0.13
N CYS A 24 9.65 -3.31 0.89
CA CYS A 24 9.25 -4.40 1.75
C CYS A 24 9.85 -4.18 3.14
N TRP A 25 9.02 -4.19 4.18
CA TRP A 25 9.49 -4.17 5.56
C TRP A 25 9.69 -5.59 6.09
N TRP A 26 10.73 -5.78 6.93
CA TRP A 26 11.31 -7.08 7.26
C TRP A 26 11.77 -7.89 6.02
N GLY A 27 12.42 -7.18 5.08
CA GLY A 27 12.72 -7.57 3.70
C GLY A 27 13.55 -8.83 3.40
N LYS A 28 13.79 -9.75 4.33
CA LYS A 28 14.28 -11.11 4.00
C LYS A 28 13.16 -12.11 3.76
N SER A 29 11.95 -11.82 4.24
CA SER A 29 10.82 -12.75 4.19
C SER A 29 9.52 -12.07 3.75
N THR A 30 9.64 -10.83 3.27
CA THR A 30 8.58 -10.04 2.67
C THR A 30 9.00 -9.69 1.25
N ARG A 31 8.14 -9.96 0.25
CA ARG A 31 8.42 -9.65 -1.15
C ARG A 31 7.17 -9.25 -1.90
N TRP A 32 7.30 -8.26 -2.78
CA TRP A 32 6.39 -8.05 -3.88
C TRP A 32 6.77 -8.97 -5.04
N SER A 33 5.81 -9.70 -5.57
CA SER A 33 5.90 -10.22 -6.94
C SER A 33 5.15 -9.27 -7.87
N GLN A 34 5.71 -9.10 -9.08
CA GLN A 34 5.14 -8.25 -10.12
C GLN A 34 3.69 -8.64 -10.46
N ILE A 35 3.02 -7.69 -11.13
CA ILE A 35 1.69 -7.80 -11.72
C ILE A 35 1.53 -9.18 -12.37
N ASP A 36 0.62 -10.00 -11.83
CA ASP A 36 0.20 -11.18 -12.59
C ASP A 36 -0.54 -10.74 -13.86
N SER A 37 -0.78 -11.66 -14.80
CA SER A 37 -1.50 -11.35 -16.05
C SER A 37 -2.89 -10.71 -15.87
N THR A 38 -3.39 -10.59 -14.64
CA THR A 38 -4.70 -10.01 -14.28
C THR A 38 -4.62 -8.60 -13.67
N GLY A 39 -3.43 -7.99 -13.60
CA GLY A 39 -3.29 -6.63 -13.05
C GLY A 39 -3.15 -6.56 -11.52
N VAL A 40 -2.72 -7.64 -10.88
CA VAL A 40 -2.67 -7.75 -9.41
C VAL A 40 -1.23 -7.79 -8.90
N TYR A 41 -0.92 -6.90 -7.95
CA TYR A 41 0.34 -6.93 -7.18
C TYR A 41 0.19 -7.89 -6.01
N VAL A 42 1.18 -8.76 -5.80
CA VAL A 42 1.11 -9.77 -4.74
C VAL A 42 2.22 -9.56 -3.72
N LEU A 43 1.84 -9.27 -2.48
CA LEU A 43 2.74 -9.15 -1.34
C LEU A 43 2.74 -10.46 -0.56
N SER A 44 3.87 -11.16 -0.56
CA SER A 44 4.10 -12.33 0.29
C SER A 44 4.81 -11.90 1.56
N MET A 45 4.31 -12.29 2.73
CA MET A 45 4.85 -11.99 4.05
C MET A 45 4.98 -13.28 4.85
N ALA A 46 6.17 -13.63 5.34
CA ALA A 46 6.31 -14.87 6.13
C ALA A 46 5.67 -14.80 7.52
N ASN A 47 5.49 -13.59 8.06
CA ASN A 47 4.97 -13.36 9.40
C ASN A 47 4.11 -12.09 9.49
N SER A 48 3.26 -12.02 10.53
CA SER A 48 2.60 -10.78 10.95
C SER A 48 3.64 -9.74 11.39
N GLY A 49 3.31 -8.47 11.20
CA GLY A 49 4.14 -7.27 11.43
C GLY A 49 4.97 -6.84 10.22
N SER A 50 4.96 -7.62 9.14
CA SER A 50 5.50 -7.22 7.84
C SER A 50 4.54 -6.33 7.05
N SER A 51 5.09 -5.58 6.10
CA SER A 51 4.30 -4.77 5.16
C SER A 51 5.07 -4.48 3.88
N GLY A 52 4.35 -3.95 2.89
CA GLY A 52 4.91 -3.45 1.65
C GLY A 52 4.30 -2.10 1.30
N MET A 53 5.06 -1.29 0.57
CA MET A 53 4.54 -0.08 -0.05
C MET A 53 4.76 -0.12 -1.56
N LEU A 54 3.84 0.54 -2.28
CA LEU A 54 3.92 0.80 -3.72
C LEU A 54 3.70 2.29 -3.96
N ARG A 55 4.55 2.92 -4.79
CA ARG A 55 4.41 4.31 -5.22
C ARG A 55 4.11 4.36 -6.72
N PHE A 56 3.10 5.13 -7.06
CA PHE A 56 2.65 5.32 -8.43
C PHE A 56 2.84 6.77 -8.85
N GLN A 57 3.22 6.96 -10.11
CA GLN A 57 3.21 8.24 -10.80
C GLN A 57 2.08 8.25 -11.81
N THR A 58 1.30 9.33 -11.82
CA THR A 58 0.25 9.58 -12.79
C THR A 58 0.83 10.19 -14.08
N SER A 59 0.11 10.12 -15.20
CA SER A 59 0.49 10.82 -16.45
C SER A 59 0.54 12.34 -16.30
N ARG A 60 -0.06 12.91 -15.25
CA ARG A 60 -0.01 14.34 -14.93
C ARG A 60 1.23 14.74 -14.12
N GLY A 61 2.02 13.76 -13.67
CA GLY A 61 3.19 13.97 -12.83
C GLY A 61 2.91 13.93 -11.33
N ASP A 62 1.66 13.79 -10.89
CA ASP A 62 1.32 13.60 -9.48
C ASP A 62 1.77 12.22 -8.99
N PHE A 63 2.13 12.13 -7.71
CA PHE A 63 2.48 10.88 -7.06
C PHE A 63 1.53 10.55 -5.92
N PHE A 64 1.28 9.25 -5.76
CA PHE A 64 0.69 8.71 -4.55
C PHE A 64 1.37 7.40 -4.18
N ALA A 65 1.27 7.01 -2.92
CA ALA A 65 1.73 5.73 -2.42
C ALA A 65 0.67 5.06 -1.56
N VAL A 66 0.70 3.74 -1.55
CA VAL A 66 -0.14 2.91 -0.68
C VAL A 66 0.76 2.05 0.19
N ALA A 67 0.40 1.92 1.46
CA ALA A 67 1.02 1.00 2.40
C ALA A 67 0.00 -0.08 2.77
N VAL A 68 0.42 -1.34 2.75
CA VAL A 68 -0.42 -2.47 3.16
C VAL A 68 0.41 -3.49 3.92
N GLY A 69 -0.18 -4.11 4.93
CA GLY A 69 0.51 -5.16 5.67
C GLY A 69 -0.38 -5.86 6.67
N VAL A 70 0.26 -6.58 7.58
CA VAL A 70 -0.40 -7.26 8.70
C VAL A 70 0.26 -6.82 9.98
N HIS A 71 -0.52 -6.48 11.00
CA HIS A 71 -0.06 -6.14 12.33
C HIS A 71 -0.96 -6.84 13.36
N ASN A 72 -0.36 -7.52 14.34
CA ASN A 72 -1.07 -8.36 15.32
C ASN A 72 -2.16 -9.24 14.67
N TYR A 73 -1.78 -9.96 13.61
CA TYR A 73 -2.61 -10.92 12.88
C TYR A 73 -3.81 -10.33 12.12
N LYS A 74 -3.91 -9.00 12.02
CA LYS A 74 -4.93 -8.33 11.21
C LYS A 74 -4.29 -7.44 10.15
N ARG A 75 -4.97 -7.32 9.01
CA ARG A 75 -4.62 -6.36 7.95
C ARG A 75 -4.57 -4.92 8.45
N TRP A 76 -3.77 -4.11 7.79
CA TRP A 76 -3.81 -2.64 7.87
C TRP A 76 -3.46 -2.03 6.52
N CYS A 77 -3.90 -0.79 6.28
CA CYS A 77 -3.51 0.01 5.14
C CYS A 77 -3.40 1.50 5.47
N ASP A 78 -2.64 2.23 4.66
CA ASP A 78 -2.59 3.69 4.63
C ASP A 78 -2.41 4.17 3.18
N VAL A 79 -2.78 5.43 2.92
CA VAL A 79 -2.68 6.08 1.63
C VAL A 79 -1.98 7.43 1.78
N LEU A 80 -0.98 7.67 0.94
CA LEU A 80 -0.23 8.92 0.85
C LEU A 80 -0.49 9.54 -0.51
N VAL A 81 -1.12 10.70 -0.54
CA VAL A 81 -1.30 11.52 -1.73
C VAL A 81 -0.36 12.71 -1.70
N ASP A 82 -0.16 13.35 -2.86
CA ASP A 82 0.70 14.52 -3.00
C ASP A 82 2.11 14.29 -2.44
N THR A 83 2.62 13.06 -2.58
CA THR A 83 3.96 12.70 -2.11
C THR A 83 4.99 13.44 -2.98
N ALA A 84 5.88 14.20 -2.35
CA ALA A 84 6.94 14.89 -3.08
C ALA A 84 7.85 13.88 -3.80
N ASP A 85 8.38 14.26 -4.96
CA ASP A 85 9.25 13.40 -5.77
C ASP A 85 10.53 12.99 -5.01
N ASP A 86 11.02 13.85 -4.11
CA ASP A 86 12.19 13.65 -3.27
C ASP A 86 11.93 12.90 -1.96
N ALA A 87 10.70 12.40 -1.76
CA ALA A 87 10.30 11.59 -0.62
C ALA A 87 10.20 10.10 -1.01
N PRO A 88 11.34 9.39 -1.18
CA PRO A 88 11.33 7.97 -1.55
C PRO A 88 10.67 7.13 -0.44
N LEU A 89 10.07 6.01 -0.86
CA LEU A 89 9.47 5.04 0.04
C LEU A 89 10.47 4.50 1.07
N THR A 90 11.76 4.45 0.73
CA THR A 90 12.81 4.06 1.69
C THR A 90 12.92 4.97 2.92
N LYS A 91 12.47 6.23 2.83
CA LYS A 91 12.36 7.17 3.97
C LYS A 91 10.97 7.17 4.61
N LEU A 92 9.92 6.91 3.83
CA LEU A 92 8.54 6.93 4.32
C LEU A 92 8.14 5.64 5.02
N HIS A 93 8.57 4.49 4.52
CA HIS A 93 8.21 3.17 5.05
C HIS A 93 8.66 2.96 6.50
N PRO A 94 9.89 3.34 6.92
CA PRO A 94 10.31 3.23 8.32
C PRO A 94 9.41 3.99 9.31
N LYS A 95 8.72 5.05 8.88
CA LYS A 95 7.86 5.87 9.75
C LYS A 95 6.68 5.09 10.33
N TYR A 96 6.18 4.08 9.63
CA TYR A 96 5.14 3.21 10.18
C TYR A 96 5.65 2.37 11.35
N TYR A 97 6.95 2.26 11.53
CA TYR A 97 7.61 1.44 12.54
C TYR A 97 8.39 2.26 13.57
N ASP A 98 8.25 3.59 13.55
CA ASP A 98 8.78 4.50 14.55
C ASP A 98 7.64 4.99 15.46
N GLU A 99 7.64 4.57 16.73
CA GLU A 99 6.60 4.89 17.71
C GLU A 99 6.40 6.41 17.92
N LYS A 100 7.38 7.23 17.54
CA LYS A 100 7.33 8.69 17.65
C LYS A 100 6.70 9.36 16.43
N ASP A 101 6.58 8.66 15.30
CA ASP A 101 5.98 9.19 14.09
C ASP A 101 4.46 8.92 14.09
N ALA A 102 3.67 9.91 13.63
CA ALA A 102 2.22 9.80 13.57
C ALA A 102 1.75 8.60 12.71
N LYS A 103 2.55 8.17 11.74
CA LYS A 103 2.24 7.02 10.85
C LYS A 103 2.20 5.70 11.58
N TYR A 104 2.88 5.58 12.72
CA TYR A 104 2.84 4.38 13.55
C TYR A 104 1.42 3.97 13.93
N GLN A 105 0.51 4.94 14.11
CA GLN A 105 -0.88 4.69 14.46
C GLN A 105 -1.65 3.92 13.37
N ALA A 106 -1.22 3.99 12.10
CA ALA A 106 -1.86 3.23 11.03
C ALA A 106 -1.71 1.71 11.21
N LEU A 107 -0.60 1.24 11.78
CA LEU A 107 -0.42 -0.19 12.12
C LEU A 107 -1.47 -0.66 13.13
N TRP A 108 -1.72 0.16 14.14
CA TRP A 108 -2.62 -0.15 15.27
C TRP A 108 -4.09 0.06 14.93
N ALA A 109 -4.41 0.95 14.01
CA ALA A 109 -5.76 1.12 13.50
C ALA A 109 -6.29 -0.15 12.81
N GLN A 110 -5.39 -0.99 12.26
CA GLN A 110 -5.73 -2.25 11.61
C GLN A 110 -6.88 -2.09 10.59
N ALA A 111 -6.90 -0.96 9.89
CA ALA A 111 -8.02 -0.57 9.05
C ALA A 111 -8.20 -1.54 7.85
N SER A 112 -9.44 -1.87 7.52
CA SER A 112 -9.79 -2.60 6.29
C SER A 112 -10.03 -1.68 5.10
N GLU A 113 -10.09 -0.37 5.31
CA GLU A 113 -10.14 0.62 4.26
C GLU A 113 -9.49 1.91 4.72
N PHE A 114 -8.95 2.66 3.76
CA PHE A 114 -8.44 4.00 3.99
C PHE A 114 -8.49 4.79 2.69
N GLU A 115 -8.85 6.07 2.76
CA GLU A 115 -8.86 6.95 1.60
C GLU A 115 -8.17 8.28 1.89
N ALA A 116 -7.55 8.84 0.86
CA ALA A 116 -6.98 10.17 0.90
C ALA A 116 -7.27 10.90 -0.42
N LYS A 117 -7.53 12.20 -0.31
CA LYS A 117 -7.83 13.07 -1.44
C LYS A 117 -6.64 13.96 -1.75
N ALA A 118 -6.13 13.85 -2.97
CA ALA A 118 -5.03 14.66 -3.50
C ALA A 118 -5.50 16.10 -3.74
N LYS A 119 -4.55 17.04 -3.78
CA LYS A 119 -4.81 18.45 -4.12
C LYS A 119 -5.43 18.63 -5.51
N SER A 120 -5.13 17.72 -6.44
CA SER A 120 -5.76 17.68 -7.77
C SER A 120 -7.26 17.33 -7.75
N GLY A 121 -7.79 16.96 -6.58
CA GLY A 121 -9.19 16.56 -6.38
C GLY A 121 -9.43 15.06 -6.54
N LYS A 122 -8.42 14.31 -6.99
CA LYS A 122 -8.44 12.85 -7.14
C LYS A 122 -8.40 12.14 -5.79
N THR A 123 -9.09 11.01 -5.70
CA THR A 123 -9.12 10.20 -4.48
C THR A 123 -8.38 8.89 -4.73
N VAL A 124 -7.53 8.53 -3.78
CA VAL A 124 -6.91 7.20 -3.72
C VAL A 124 -7.52 6.48 -2.53
N ARG A 125 -8.02 5.26 -2.75
CA ARG A 125 -8.59 4.42 -1.70
C ARG A 125 -7.98 3.03 -1.72
N VAL A 126 -7.67 2.49 -0.55
CA VAL A 126 -7.43 1.06 -0.36
C VAL A 126 -8.65 0.44 0.31
N LYS A 127 -9.13 -0.70 -0.19
CA LYS A 127 -10.28 -1.41 0.39
C LYS A 127 -10.09 -2.92 0.36
N PHE A 128 -10.07 -3.54 1.54
CA PHE A 128 -10.05 -5.00 1.67
C PHE A 128 -11.46 -5.57 1.47
N TYR A 129 -11.62 -6.46 0.48
CA TYR A 129 -12.85 -7.22 0.27
C TYR A 129 -12.72 -8.68 0.76
N HIS A 130 -11.50 -9.11 1.07
CA HIS A 130 -11.25 -10.32 1.84
C HIS A 130 -10.19 -10.00 2.90
N ALA A 131 -10.66 -9.73 4.12
CA ALA A 131 -9.89 -9.04 5.15
C ALA A 131 -9.40 -9.94 6.29
N GLU A 132 -9.84 -11.20 6.32
CA GLU A 132 -9.56 -12.16 7.39
C GLU A 132 -8.73 -13.35 6.87
N GLY A 133 -8.08 -14.06 7.79
CA GLY A 133 -7.23 -15.20 7.48
C GLY A 133 -5.90 -14.82 6.84
N ASN A 134 -5.31 -15.77 6.10
CA ASN A 134 -3.93 -15.67 5.62
C ASN A 134 -3.79 -15.25 4.16
N VAL A 135 -4.89 -15.26 3.41
CA VAL A 135 -4.91 -14.81 2.02
C VAL A 135 -5.82 -13.60 1.95
N LEU A 136 -5.23 -12.42 2.00
CA LEU A 136 -5.93 -11.15 2.00
C LEU A 136 -6.12 -10.67 0.55
N ARG A 137 -7.21 -9.92 0.33
CA ARG A 137 -7.46 -9.31 -0.97
C ARG A 137 -8.01 -7.89 -0.81
N ALA A 138 -7.41 -6.97 -1.56
CA ALA A 138 -7.78 -5.56 -1.55
C ALA A 138 -7.72 -4.93 -2.95
N THR A 139 -8.41 -3.81 -3.09
CA THR A 139 -8.31 -2.91 -4.24
C THR A 139 -7.52 -1.66 -3.86
N VAL A 140 -6.80 -1.10 -4.83
CA VAL A 140 -6.36 0.31 -4.85
C VAL A 140 -7.20 0.98 -5.91
N GLU A 141 -8.07 1.89 -5.51
CA GLU A 141 -8.96 2.64 -6.39
C GLU A 141 -8.38 4.05 -6.57
N TYR A 142 -8.15 4.45 -7.82
CA TYR A 142 -7.83 5.82 -8.22
C TYR A 142 -9.01 6.39 -8.99
N VAL A 143 -9.68 7.40 -8.41
CA VAL A 143 -10.95 7.97 -8.91
C VAL A 143 -10.91 9.50 -8.95
#